data_AF-A0A6I1KGE2-F1
#
_entry.id   AF-A0A6I1KGE2-F1
#
_cell.length_a   1.000
_cell.length_b   1.000
_cell.length_c   1.000
_cell.angle_alpha   90.00
_cell.angle_beta   90.00
_cell.angle_gamma   90.00
#
_symmetry.space_group_name_H-M   'P 1'
#
loop_
_entity.id
_entity.type
_entity.pdbx_description
1 polymer ?
#
loop_
_entity_poly.entity_id
_entity_poly.type
_entity_poly.pdbx_seq_one_letter_code
_entity_poly.pdbx_strand_id
1 'polypeptide(L)'
;YLSTKTVYRPTVHPFASVLCHAWEETDWNLDVNAKAGINIRSPYTEKRAIQIFGEYFHGNLPFGQFYKLRAEYYGAGINVSF
;
A
#
# COMPACT_ATOMS: atom_id res chain seq x y z
N TYR A 1 -5.86 31.51 -25.18
CA TYR A 1 -6.00 31.75 -23.73
C TYR A 1 -6.97 30.73 -23.15
N LEU A 2 -6.51 29.52 -22.85
CA LEU A 2 -7.28 28.59 -22.02
C LEU A 2 -6.92 28.90 -20.57
N SER A 3 -7.79 29.69 -19.92
CA SER A 3 -7.73 29.93 -18.49
C SER A 3 -8.14 28.64 -17.78
N THR A 4 -7.17 27.76 -17.56
CA THR A 4 -7.34 26.60 -16.69
C THR A 4 -7.42 27.14 -15.28
N LYS A 5 -8.64 27.42 -14.82
CA LYS A 5 -8.94 27.83 -13.45
C LYS A 5 -8.48 26.70 -12.52
N THR A 6 -7.28 26.82 -11.94
CA THR A 6 -6.71 25.83 -11.03
C THR A 6 -7.69 25.59 -9.89
N VAL A 7 -8.33 24.42 -9.88
CA VAL A 7 -9.31 24.05 -8.87
C VAL A 7 -8.54 23.68 -7.61
N TYR A 8 -8.56 24.56 -6.61
CA TYR A 8 -7.93 24.37 -5.29
C TYR A 8 -8.70 23.39 -4.41
N ARG A 9 -9.01 22.19 -4.91
CA ARG A 9 -9.71 21.15 -4.14
C ARG A 9 -8.77 20.00 -3.81
N PRO A 10 -8.73 19.56 -2.54
CA PRO A 10 -8.06 18.30 -2.23
C PRO A 10 -8.70 17.20 -3.05
N THR A 11 -7.87 16.41 -3.70
CA THR A 11 -8.34 15.34 -4.59
C THR A 11 -8.14 14.01 -3.90
N VAL A 12 -9.21 13.22 -3.80
CA VAL A 12 -9.22 11.90 -3.20
C VAL A 12 -9.24 10.87 -4.31
N HIS A 13 -8.27 9.96 -4.29
CA HIS A 13 -8.18 8.87 -5.26
C HIS A 13 -8.25 7.54 -4.52
N PRO A 14 -9.18 6.64 -4.86
CA PRO A 14 -9.10 5.27 -4.38
C PRO A 14 -7.87 4.59 -4.97
N PHE A 15 -7.25 3.69 -4.22
CA PHE A 15 -6.18 2.84 -4.71
C PHE A 15 -6.34 1.42 -4.18
N ALA A 16 -5.87 0.47 -4.98
CA ALA A 16 -5.72 -0.92 -4.59
C ALA A 16 -4.39 -1.42 -5.17
N SER A 17 -3.70 -2.27 -4.42
CA SER A 17 -2.45 -2.88 -4.80
C SER A 17 -2.43 -4.32 -4.31
N VAL A 18 -1.92 -5.23 -5.13
CA VAL A 18 -1.68 -6.61 -4.74
C VAL A 18 -0.25 -6.94 -5.11
N LEU A 19 0.51 -7.42 -4.15
CA LEU A 19 1.90 -7.80 -4.28
C LEU A 19 2.00 -9.30 -4.01
N CYS A 20 2.46 -10.03 -5.01
CA CYS A 20 2.64 -11.49 -4.94
C CYS A 20 4.13 -11.80 -5.06
N HIS A 21 4.72 -12.39 -4.02
CA HIS A 21 6.12 -12.77 -3.99
C HIS A 21 6.25 -14.29 -3.82
N ALA A 22 7.28 -14.87 -4.43
CA ALA A 22 7.62 -16.28 -4.23
C ALA A 22 9.15 -16.41 -4.22
N TRP A 23 9.68 -17.21 -3.30
CA TRP A 23 11.11 -17.39 -3.11
C TRP A 23 11.47 -18.88 -3.18
N GLU A 24 12.62 -19.18 -3.77
CA GLU A 24 13.12 -20.56 -3.85
C GLU A 24 13.38 -21.16 -2.45
N GLU A 25 13.88 -20.35 -1.52
CA GLU A 25 14.09 -20.72 -0.12
C GLU A 25 12.80 -21.22 0.57
N THR A 26 11.65 -20.76 0.08
CA THR A 26 10.33 -21.16 0.59
C THR A 26 9.67 -22.26 -0.24
N ASP A 27 10.40 -22.90 -1.16
CA ASP A 27 9.88 -23.89 -2.12
C ASP A 27 8.80 -23.28 -3.04
N TRP A 28 9.04 -22.05 -3.51
CA TRP A 28 8.11 -21.31 -4.38
C TRP A 28 6.73 -21.06 -3.78
N ASN A 29 6.62 -21.10 -2.46
CA ASN A 29 5.37 -20.79 -1.76
C ASN A 29 5.00 -19.31 -1.96
N LEU A 30 3.77 -19.07 -2.41
CA LEU A 30 3.29 -17.75 -2.77
C LEU A 30 2.89 -16.95 -1.52
N ASP A 31 3.53 -15.79 -1.37
CA ASP A 31 3.21 -14.78 -0.38
C ASP A 31 2.38 -13.69 -1.05
N VAL A 32 1.22 -13.36 -0.46
CA VAL A 32 0.29 -12.38 -1.00
C VAL A 32 0.11 -11.24 0.00
N ASN A 33 0.31 -10.01 -0.47
CA ASN A 33 0.00 -8.80 0.26
C ASN A 33 -0.99 -7.96 -0.56
N ALA A 34 -2.20 -7.78 -0.06
CA ALA A 34 -3.21 -6.92 -0.67
C ALA A 34 -3.37 -5.65 0.16
N LYS A 35 -3.40 -4.49 -0.49
CA LYS A 35 -3.64 -3.18 0.12
C LYS A 35 -4.75 -2.45 -0.62
N ALA A 36 -5.66 -1.83 0.10
CA ALA A 36 -6.71 -1.01 -0.50
C ALA A 36 -7.00 0.19 0.39
N GLY A 37 -7.26 1.34 -0.22
CA GLY A 37 -7.45 2.57 0.53
C GLY A 37 -7.73 3.78 -0.32
N ILE A 38 -7.57 4.94 0.31
CA ILE A 38 -7.74 6.25 -0.31
C ILE A 38 -6.46 7.07 -0.15
N ASN A 39 -6.15 7.83 -1.19
CA ASN A 39 -5.05 8.78 -1.21
C ASN A 39 -5.61 10.20 -1.32
N ILE A 40 -5.38 11.02 -0.31
CA ILE A 40 -5.81 12.41 -0.24
C ILE A 40 -4.61 13.29 -0.59
N ARG A 41 -4.66 13.95 -1.75
CA ARG A 41 -3.59 14.83 -2.22
C ARG A 41 -3.93 16.29 -1.98
N SER A 42 -2.95 17.04 -1.44
CA SER A 42 -3.08 18.49 -1.27
C SER A 42 -3.07 19.21 -2.62
N PRO A 43 -3.95 20.20 -2.84
CA PRO A 43 -3.95 21.00 -4.07
C PRO A 43 -2.80 22.02 -4.13
N TYR A 44 -2.14 22.31 -3.01
CA TYR A 44 -1.07 23.32 -2.93
C TYR A 44 0.33 22.77 -3.15
N THR A 45 0.52 21.47 -3.01
CA THR A 45 1.84 20.84 -3.12
C THR A 45 1.64 19.41 -3.59
N GLU A 46 2.07 19.11 -4.81
CA GLU A 46 1.92 17.77 -5.38
C GLU A 46 2.58 16.67 -4.52
N LYS A 47 3.57 17.02 -3.70
CA LYS A 47 4.31 16.08 -2.83
C LYS A 47 3.59 15.74 -1.52
N ARG A 48 2.60 16.54 -1.10
CA ARG A 48 1.88 16.30 0.17
C ARG A 48 0.68 15.41 -0.06
N ALA A 49 0.75 14.21 0.49
CA ALA A 49 -0.28 13.20 0.36
C ALA A 49 -0.48 12.43 1.67
N ILE A 50 -1.73 12.16 2.02
CA ILE A 50 -2.10 11.29 3.12
C ILE A 50 -2.79 10.08 2.52
N GLN A 51 -2.22 8.89 2.71
CA GLN A 51 -2.83 7.63 2.32
C GLN A 51 -3.36 6.93 3.56
N ILE A 52 -4.61 6.51 3.51
CA ILE A 52 -5.27 5.70 4.54
C ILE A 52 -5.66 4.40 3.87
N PHE A 53 -5.21 3.26 4.39
CA PHE A 53 -5.42 1.97 3.74
C PHE A 53 -5.53 0.82 4.73
N GLY A 54 -6.29 -0.19 4.35
CA GLY A 54 -6.22 -1.53 4.93
C GLY A 54 -5.15 -2.34 4.20
N GLU A 55 -4.46 -3.20 4.93
CA GLU A 55 -3.57 -4.21 4.37
C GLU A 55 -3.96 -5.60 4.86
N TYR A 56 -3.88 -6.57 3.96
CA TYR A 56 -4.02 -7.98 4.24
C TYR A 56 -2.75 -8.66 3.78
N PHE A 57 -2.13 -9.45 4.66
CA PHE A 57 -0.96 -10.24 4.33
C PHE A 57 -1.22 -11.70 4.66
N HIS A 58 -0.84 -12.56 3.74
CA HIS A 58 -0.86 -14.01 3.91
C HIS A 58 0.39 -14.58 3.24
N GLY A 59 1.36 -15.00 4.04
CA GLY A 59 2.66 -15.41 3.51
C GLY A 59 3.64 -15.83 4.58
N ASN A 60 4.85 -16.15 4.15
CA ASN A 60 5.94 -16.59 5.00
C ASN A 60 6.67 -15.38 5.59
N LEU A 61 6.99 -15.46 6.88
CA LEU A 61 7.76 -14.41 7.55
C LEU A 61 9.24 -14.50 7.14
N PRO A 62 9.85 -13.39 6.67
CA PRO A 62 11.24 -13.39 6.19
C PRO A 62 12.30 -13.50 7.31
N PHE A 63 11.89 -13.68 8.57
CA PHE A 63 12.78 -13.63 9.74
C PHE A 63 12.88 -14.96 10.51
N GLY A 64 12.32 -16.04 9.96
CA GLY A 64 12.38 -17.37 10.59
C GLY A 64 13.64 -18.15 10.19
N GLN A 65 14.75 -17.98 10.93
CA GLN A 65 16.01 -18.70 10.65
C GLN A 65 15.90 -20.24 10.78
N PHE A 66 14.84 -20.75 11.42
CA PHE A 66 14.67 -22.19 11.68
C PHE A 66 13.28 -22.75 11.36
N TYR A 67 12.30 -21.90 11.06
CA TYR A 67 10.93 -22.35 10.77
C TYR A 67 10.32 -21.49 9.66
N LYS A 68 9.71 -22.16 8.67
CA LYS A 68 8.81 -21.54 7.68
C LYS A 68 7.50 -21.14 8.40
N LEU A 69 7.57 -20.08 9.20
CA LEU A 69 6.43 -19.52 9.89
C LEU A 69 5.57 -18.76 8.89
N ARG A 70 4.39 -19.29 8.62
CA ARG A 70 3.37 -18.61 7.83
C ARG A 70 2.55 -17.71 8.76
N ALA A 71 2.44 -16.45 8.38
CA ALA A 71 1.64 -15.46 9.08
C ALA A 71 0.50 -15.00 8.19
N GLU A 72 -0.65 -14.82 8.82
CA GLU A 72 -1.79 -14.15 8.23
C GLU A 72 -2.17 -12.99 9.15
N TYR A 73 -2.23 -11.78 8.61
CA TYR A 73 -2.65 -10.62 9.37
C TYR A 73 -3.44 -9.63 8.53
N TYR A 74 -4.34 -8.94 9.21
CA TYR A 74 -5.07 -7.79 8.69
C TYR A 74 -4.62 -6.57 9.48
N GLY A 75 -4.26 -5.51 8.78
CA GLY A 75 -3.78 -4.25 9.34
C GLY A 75 -4.50 -3.06 8.73
N ALA A 76 -4.40 -1.93 9.41
CA ALA A 76 -4.77 -0.63 8.86
C ALA A 76 -3.60 0.32 9.07
N GLY A 77 -3.29 1.12 8.06
CA GLY A 77 -2.14 2.01 8.03
C GLY A 77 -2.50 3.40 7.56
N ILE A 78 -1.72 4.37 8.03
CA ILE A 78 -1.71 5.74 7.53
C ILE A 78 -0.29 6.03 7.07
N ASN A 79 -0.12 6.44 5.82
CA ASN A 79 1.14 6.93 5.28
C ASN A 79 1.02 8.43 5.02
N VAL A 80 1.95 9.21 5.55
CA VAL A 80 2.02 10.65 5.35
C VAL A 80 3.28 10.96 4.56
N SER A 81 3.11 11.55 3.37
CA SER A 81 4.16 12.02 2.50
C SER A 81 4.23 13.56 2.58
N PHE A 82 5.43 14.11 2.80
CA PHE A 82 5.67 15.55 3.00
C PHE A 82 6.44 16.18 1.83
#